data_AF-A0A7S2JNE6-F1
#
_entry.id   AF-A0A7S2JNE6-F1
#
_cell.length_a   1.000
_cell.length_b   1.000
_cell.length_c   1.000
_cell.angle_alpha   90.00
_cell.angle_beta   90.00
_cell.angle_gamma   90.00
#
_symmetry.space_group_name_H-M   'P 1'
#
loop_
_entity.id
_entity.type
_entity.pdbx_description
1 polymer ?
#
loop_
_entity_poly.entity_id
_entity_poly.type
_entity_poly.pdbx_seq_one_letter_code
_entity_poly.pdbx_strand_id
1 'polypeptide(L)'
;DVVTEWEAAARALAALGCQVILPNLHSNEQTKPGSVADDDVQQIVRAIYKLGGAKTAVVMGKSWGGGQAVAFAFANPQMVTQLVLVAPALSDTGLLQGVFRVPTALFWARDDTVKSFDNARVFTE
;
A
#
# COMPACT_ATOMS: atom_id res chain seq x y z
N ASP A 1 4.54 0.58 -19.95
CA ASP A 1 3.65 -0.58 -19.81
C ASP A 1 2.85 -0.52 -18.53
N VAL A 2 1.61 -1.01 -18.55
CA VAL A 2 0.74 -1.08 -17.36
C VAL A 2 1.10 -2.33 -16.57
N VAL A 3 1.42 -2.16 -15.30
CA VAL A 3 1.70 -3.25 -14.36
C VAL A 3 0.37 -3.75 -13.77
N THR A 4 0.02 -5.01 -14.05
CA THR A 4 -1.27 -5.63 -13.66
C THR A 4 -1.15 -6.69 -12.56
N GLU A 5 -0.05 -6.67 -11.80
CA GLU A 5 0.32 -7.70 -10.80
C GLU A 5 -0.76 -7.95 -9.72
N TRP A 6 -1.60 -6.95 -9.44
CA TRP A 6 -2.65 -7.02 -8.42
C TRP A 6 -3.99 -7.56 -8.93
N GLU A 7 -4.19 -7.71 -10.25
CA GLU A 7 -5.50 -8.11 -10.79
C GLU A 7 -5.95 -9.48 -10.28
N ALA A 8 -5.04 -10.46 -10.23
CA ALA A 8 -5.36 -11.79 -9.74
C ALA A 8 -5.80 -11.77 -8.27
N ALA A 9 -5.05 -11.05 -7.41
CA ALA A 9 -5.40 -10.88 -6.01
C ALA A 9 -6.73 -10.13 -5.83
N ALA A 10 -6.95 -9.06 -6.61
CA ALA A 10 -8.18 -8.29 -6.57
C ALA A 10 -9.41 -9.14 -6.96
N ARG A 11 -9.30 -9.96 -8.02
CA ARG A 11 -10.36 -10.88 -8.43
C ARG A 11 -10.64 -11.95 -7.37
N ALA A 12 -9.59 -12.51 -6.76
CA ALA A 12 -9.74 -13.50 -5.70
C ALA A 12 -10.46 -12.92 -4.47
N LEU A 13 -10.06 -11.71 -4.02
CA LEU A 13 -10.72 -11.01 -2.92
C LEU A 13 -12.17 -10.67 -3.26
N ALA A 14 -12.45 -10.21 -4.48
CA ALA A 14 -13.81 -9.94 -4.92
C ALA A 14 -14.68 -11.21 -4.93
N ALA A 15 -14.12 -12.35 -5.35
CA ALA A 15 -14.81 -13.65 -5.31
C ALA A 15 -15.14 -14.12 -3.88
N LEU A 16 -14.41 -13.62 -2.87
CA LEU A 16 -14.71 -13.83 -1.45
C LEU A 16 -15.73 -12.81 -0.89
N GLY A 17 -16.29 -11.94 -1.74
CA GLY A 17 -17.30 -10.96 -1.36
C GLY A 17 -16.74 -9.61 -0.90
N CYS A 18 -15.44 -9.36 -1.04
CA CYS A 18 -14.86 -8.06 -0.74
C CYS A 18 -15.17 -7.04 -1.84
N GLN A 19 -15.51 -5.81 -1.46
CA GLN A 19 -15.43 -4.67 -2.39
C GLN A 19 -13.96 -4.30 -2.55
N VAL A 20 -13.44 -4.43 -3.77
CA VAL A 20 -12.02 -4.17 -4.07
C VAL A 20 -11.92 -2.94 -4.96
N ILE A 21 -11.04 -2.02 -4.57
CA ILE A 21 -10.66 -0.88 -5.40
C ILE A 21 -9.17 -0.99 -5.72
N LEU A 22 -8.86 -1.05 -7.01
CA LEU A 22 -7.50 -1.21 -7.51
C LEU A 22 -7.14 -0.03 -8.43
N PRO A 23 -6.64 1.10 -7.88
CA PRO A 23 -6.28 2.23 -8.71
C PRO A 23 -4.95 1.99 -9.44
N ASN A 24 -4.90 2.33 -10.72
CA ASN A 24 -3.66 2.36 -11.47
C ASN A 24 -2.86 3.61 -11.13
N LEU A 25 -2.16 3.62 -10.00
CA LEU A 25 -1.31 4.74 -9.60
C LEU A 25 0.07 4.65 -10.24
N HIS A 26 0.72 3.49 -10.12
CA HIS A 26 2.12 3.32 -10.52
C HIS A 26 2.36 3.44 -12.03
N SER A 27 1.42 2.97 -12.86
CA SER A 27 1.60 2.99 -14.32
C SER A 27 0.92 4.19 -15.00
N ASN A 28 0.24 5.03 -14.24
CA ASN A 28 -0.40 6.23 -14.75
C ASN A 28 0.61 7.38 -14.77
N GLU A 29 0.73 8.06 -15.90
CA GLU A 29 1.74 9.11 -16.13
C GLU A 29 1.67 10.26 -15.13
N GLN A 30 0.48 10.55 -14.58
CA GLN A 30 0.26 11.63 -13.63
C GLN A 30 0.53 11.24 -12.18
N THR A 31 0.59 9.95 -11.87
CA THR A 31 0.67 9.45 -10.48
C THR A 31 1.79 8.45 -10.24
N LYS A 32 2.55 8.10 -11.28
CA LYS A 32 3.68 7.18 -11.18
C LYS A 32 4.77 7.75 -10.26
N PRO A 33 5.61 6.89 -9.66
CA PRO A 33 6.70 7.34 -8.81
C PRO A 33 7.57 8.41 -9.48
N GLY A 34 7.85 9.50 -8.77
CA GLY A 34 8.66 10.62 -9.26
C GLY A 34 7.91 11.62 -10.16
N SER A 35 6.65 11.37 -10.52
CA SER A 35 5.80 12.31 -11.28
C SER A 35 4.77 13.04 -10.41
N VAL A 36 4.63 12.63 -9.15
CA VAL A 36 3.66 13.17 -8.18
C VAL A 36 4.31 13.21 -6.79
N ALA A 37 3.93 14.19 -5.97
CA ALA A 37 4.35 14.24 -4.58
C ALA A 37 3.59 13.18 -3.76
N ASP A 38 4.23 12.64 -2.73
CA ASP A 38 3.61 11.61 -1.88
C ASP A 38 2.29 12.11 -1.26
N ASP A 39 2.24 13.36 -0.77
CA ASP A 39 1.02 13.96 -0.22
C ASP A 39 -0.16 13.98 -1.21
N ASP A 40 0.12 14.22 -2.49
CA ASP A 40 -0.90 14.20 -3.55
C ASP A 40 -1.41 12.78 -3.80
N VAL A 41 -0.53 11.77 -3.74
CA VAL A 41 -0.93 10.36 -3.79
C VAL A 41 -1.87 10.04 -2.62
N GLN A 42 -1.56 10.52 -1.42
CA GLN A 42 -2.40 10.32 -0.24
C GLN A 42 -3.79 10.96 -0.40
N GLN A 43 -3.87 12.15 -1.01
CA GLN A 43 -5.15 12.78 -1.33
C GLN A 43 -5.96 11.97 -2.34
N ILE A 44 -5.31 11.43 -3.38
CA ILE A 44 -5.96 10.58 -4.38
C ILE A 44 -6.51 9.30 -3.74
N VAL A 45 -5.72 8.62 -2.90
CA VAL A 45 -6.17 7.41 -2.18
C VAL A 45 -7.36 7.74 -1.27
N ARG A 46 -7.32 8.89 -0.56
CA ARG A 46 -8.45 9.35 0.27
C ARG A 46 -9.71 9.64 -0.56
N ALA A 47 -9.56 10.20 -1.76
CA ALA A 47 -10.69 10.47 -2.66
C ALA A 47 -11.32 9.17 -3.18
N ILE A 48 -10.49 8.21 -3.61
CA ILE A 48 -10.92 6.88 -4.05
C ILE A 48 -11.70 6.16 -2.95
N TYR A 49 -11.20 6.25 -1.73
CA TYR A 49 -11.85 5.68 -0.56
C TYR A 49 -13.27 6.22 -0.34
N LYS A 50 -13.43 7.55 -0.44
CA LYS A 50 -14.75 8.21 -0.32
C LYS A 50 -15.70 7.76 -1.42
N LEU A 51 -15.20 7.59 -2.65
CA LEU A 51 -15.98 7.06 -3.77
C LEU A 51 -16.43 5.62 -3.53
N GLY A 52 -15.62 4.83 -2.81
CA GLY A 52 -15.97 3.47 -2.40
C GLY A 52 -17.08 3.39 -1.35
N GLY A 53 -17.36 4.48 -0.62
CA GLY A 53 -18.41 4.52 0.41
C GLY A 53 -18.04 3.83 1.74
N ALA A 54 -16.82 3.27 1.85
CA ALA A 54 -16.34 2.63 3.06
C ALA A 54 -15.96 3.65 4.14
N LYS A 55 -16.09 3.27 5.43
CA LYS A 55 -15.59 4.07 6.57
C LYS A 55 -14.23 3.63 7.06
N THR A 56 -13.93 2.34 6.93
CA THR A 56 -12.63 1.68 7.18
C THR A 56 -12.31 0.74 6.01
N ALA A 57 -11.03 0.50 5.71
CA ALA A 57 -10.61 -0.51 4.75
C ALA A 57 -9.31 -1.23 5.15
N VAL A 58 -9.10 -2.40 4.54
CA VAL A 58 -7.78 -3.02 4.46
C VAL A 58 -7.01 -2.33 3.33
N VAL A 59 -5.80 -1.85 3.62
CA VAL A 59 -4.93 -1.20 2.63
C VAL A 59 -3.78 -2.13 2.29
N MET A 60 -3.57 -2.35 0.99
CA MET A 60 -2.57 -3.27 0.47
C MET A 60 -1.60 -2.53 -0.45
N GLY A 61 -0.32 -2.88 -0.40
CA GLY A 61 0.69 -2.24 -1.27
C GLY A 61 1.94 -3.09 -1.47
N LYS A 62 2.53 -2.99 -2.67
CA LYS A 62 3.80 -3.64 -3.04
C LYS A 62 4.85 -2.59 -3.34
N SER A 63 6.10 -2.80 -2.91
CA SER A 63 7.23 -1.91 -3.23
C SER A 63 6.88 -0.45 -2.95
N TRP A 64 7.00 0.46 -3.93
CA TRP A 64 6.59 1.86 -3.78
C TRP A 64 5.16 2.00 -3.25
N GLY A 65 4.20 1.21 -3.76
CA GLY A 65 2.82 1.23 -3.27
C GLY A 65 2.70 0.76 -1.82
N GLY A 66 3.62 -0.07 -1.34
CA GLY A 66 3.72 -0.44 0.08
C GLY A 66 4.16 0.73 0.96
N GLY A 67 5.10 1.56 0.48
CA GLY A 67 5.46 2.81 1.15
C GLY A 67 4.28 3.79 1.22
N GLN A 68 3.56 3.94 0.10
CA GLN A 68 2.35 4.77 0.06
C GLN A 68 1.26 4.25 1.00
N ALA A 69 1.11 2.93 1.15
CA ALA A 69 0.16 2.33 2.09
C ALA A 69 0.52 2.64 3.56
N VAL A 70 1.81 2.58 3.91
CA VAL A 70 2.30 2.97 5.24
C VAL A 70 2.05 4.45 5.51
N ALA A 71 2.41 5.32 4.57
CA ALA A 71 2.17 6.77 4.69
C ALA A 71 0.66 7.08 4.83
N PHE A 72 -0.20 6.38 4.08
CA PHE A 72 -1.64 6.55 4.18
C PHE A 72 -2.17 6.18 5.57
N ALA A 73 -1.75 5.02 6.09
CA ALA A 73 -2.17 4.54 7.40
C ALA A 73 -1.67 5.44 8.53
N PHE A 74 -0.43 5.94 8.42
CA PHE A 74 0.14 6.90 9.36
C PHE A 74 -0.70 8.19 9.43
N ALA A 75 -1.05 8.75 8.27
CA ALA A 75 -1.83 9.98 8.19
C ALA A 75 -3.33 9.79 8.49
N ASN A 76 -3.84 8.56 8.43
CA ASN A 76 -5.26 8.23 8.53
C ASN A 76 -5.53 6.96 9.35
N PRO A 77 -5.06 6.86 10.60
CA PRO A 77 -5.15 5.62 11.37
C PRO A 77 -6.60 5.14 11.57
N GLN A 78 -7.57 6.06 11.63
CA GLN A 78 -9.00 5.73 11.74
C GLN A 78 -9.63 5.15 10.47
N MET A 79 -8.96 5.24 9.31
CA MET A 79 -9.47 4.75 8.03
C MET A 79 -8.91 3.37 7.66
N VAL A 80 -7.90 2.88 8.39
CA VAL A 80 -7.20 1.63 8.05
C VAL A 80 -7.42 0.60 9.15
N THR A 81 -8.09 -0.51 8.83
CA THR A 81 -8.27 -1.62 9.78
C THR A 81 -7.07 -2.55 9.83
N GLN A 82 -6.42 -2.77 8.68
CA GLN A 82 -5.31 -3.70 8.51
C GLN A 82 -4.41 -3.26 7.35
N LEU A 83 -3.14 -3.63 7.40
CA LEU A 83 -2.17 -3.42 6.33
C LEU A 83 -1.68 -4.75 5.77
N VAL A 84 -1.54 -4.81 4.44
CA VAL A 84 -0.84 -5.90 3.75
C VAL A 84 0.28 -5.32 2.91
N LEU A 85 1.52 -5.62 3.29
CA LEU A 85 2.72 -5.05 2.69
C LEU A 85 3.52 -6.15 1.98
N VAL A 86 3.85 -5.93 0.71
CA VAL A 86 4.65 -6.85 -0.12
C VAL A 86 5.95 -6.16 -0.53
N ALA A 87 7.08 -6.56 0.05
CA ALA A 87 8.39 -5.94 -0.16
C ALA A 87 8.34 -4.39 -0.21
N PRO A 88 7.73 -3.72 0.80
CA PRO A 88 7.49 -2.27 0.77
C PRO A 88 8.79 -1.46 0.62
N ALA A 89 8.71 -0.37 -0.16
CA ALA A 89 9.77 0.62 -0.28
C ALA A 89 9.34 1.89 0.46
N LEU A 90 9.99 2.18 1.59
CA LEU A 90 9.66 3.30 2.46
C LEU A 90 10.85 4.25 2.57
N SER A 91 10.65 5.52 2.21
CA SER A 91 11.70 6.53 2.27
C SER A 91 11.91 7.07 3.68
N ASP A 92 10.84 7.19 4.47
CA ASP A 92 10.85 7.62 5.86
C ASP A 92 10.39 6.49 6.78
N THR A 93 11.35 5.83 7.41
CA THR A 93 11.09 4.72 8.34
C THR A 93 10.49 5.19 9.67
N GLY A 94 10.55 6.50 9.98
CA GLY A 94 9.92 7.08 11.17
C GLY A 94 8.39 6.89 11.17
N LEU A 95 7.78 6.76 9.99
CA LEU A 95 6.34 6.50 9.85
C LEU A 95 5.91 5.17 10.46
N LEU A 96 6.82 4.19 10.59
CA LEU A 96 6.51 2.88 11.16
C LEU A 96 6.05 2.99 12.63
N GLN A 97 6.61 3.94 13.38
CA GLN A 97 6.23 4.19 14.77
C GLN A 97 4.73 4.51 14.92
N GLY A 98 4.14 5.20 13.94
CA GLY A 98 2.73 5.56 13.96
C GLY A 98 1.80 4.47 13.44
N VAL A 99 2.32 3.43 12.77
CA VAL A 99 1.50 2.35 12.20
C VAL A 99 1.63 1.01 12.90
N PHE A 100 2.53 0.84 13.88
CA PHE A 100 2.68 -0.43 14.63
C PHE A 100 1.41 -0.93 15.33
N ARG A 101 0.44 -0.03 15.59
CA ARG A 101 -0.86 -0.43 16.16
C ARG A 101 -1.82 -1.02 15.14
N VAL A 102 -1.55 -0.87 13.85
CA VAL A 102 -2.36 -1.43 12.77
C VAL A 102 -1.92 -2.87 12.53
N PRO A 103 -2.82 -3.87 12.65
CA PRO A 103 -2.50 -5.24 12.32
C PRO A 103 -1.95 -5.33 10.89
N THR A 104 -0.72 -5.82 10.76
CA THR A 104 0.04 -5.78 9.51
C THR A 104 0.53 -7.17 9.13
N ALA A 105 0.27 -7.58 7.89
CA ALA A 105 0.90 -8.74 7.28
C ALA A 105 2.04 -8.26 6.35
N LEU A 106 3.25 -8.73 6.61
CA LEU A 106 4.44 -8.44 5.81
C LEU A 106 4.85 -9.67 5.00
N PHE A 107 4.93 -9.52 3.69
CA PHE A 107 5.40 -10.53 2.75
C PHE A 107 6.68 -10.04 2.08
N TRP A 108 7.73 -10.86 2.12
CA TRP A 108 9.00 -10.57 1.47
C TRP A 108 9.65 -11.85 0.99
N ALA A 109 9.97 -11.94 -0.29
CA ALA A 109 10.64 -13.11 -0.85
C ALA A 109 12.13 -13.09 -0.47
N ARG A 110 12.68 -14.23 -0.04
CA ARG A 110 14.09 -14.32 0.40
C ARG A 110 15.09 -14.07 -0.74
N ASP A 111 14.65 -14.33 -1.95
CA ASP A 111 15.38 -14.23 -3.22
C ASP A 111 15.00 -12.97 -4.02
N ASP A 112 14.38 -11.97 -3.39
CA ASP A 112 14.07 -10.70 -4.05
C ASP A 112 15.38 -9.97 -4.46
N THR A 113 15.64 -9.97 -5.76
CA THR A 113 16.83 -9.36 -6.38
C THR A 113 16.71 -7.85 -6.57
N VAL A 114 15.51 -7.28 -6.37
CA VAL A 114 15.23 -5.84 -6.51
C VAL A 114 15.28 -5.15 -5.15
N LYS A 115 14.71 -5.78 -4.13
CA LYS A 115 14.66 -5.29 -2.76
C LYS A 115 15.15 -6.38 -1.81
N SER A 116 16.36 -6.21 -1.27
CA SER A 116 16.96 -7.18 -0.33
C SER A 116 16.01 -7.56 0.80
N PHE A 117 15.90 -8.87 1.08
CA PHE A 117 15.13 -9.42 2.19
C PHE A 117 15.55 -8.86 3.56
N ASP A 118 16.81 -8.44 3.72
CA ASP A 118 17.29 -7.84 4.97
C ASP A 118 16.55 -6.54 5.34
N ASN A 119 15.99 -5.84 4.35
CA ASN A 119 15.18 -4.64 4.57
C ASN A 119 13.87 -4.95 5.33
N ALA A 120 13.42 -6.21 5.36
CA ALA A 120 12.23 -6.60 6.12
C ALA A 120 12.41 -6.35 7.63
N ARG A 121 13.64 -6.37 8.15
CA ARG A 121 13.92 -6.16 9.59
C ARG A 121 13.40 -4.82 10.10
N VAL A 122 13.49 -3.78 9.27
CA VAL A 122 13.01 -2.43 9.59
C VAL A 122 11.52 -2.40 9.92
N PHE A 123 10.73 -3.36 9.41
CA PHE A 123 9.29 -3.44 9.63
C PHE A 123 8.90 -4.35 10.81
N THR A 124 9.86 -5.01 11.44
CA THR A 124 9.63 -6.00 12.52
C THR A 124 10.24 -5.60 13.86
N GLU A 125 11.08 -4.56 13.86
CA GLU A 125 11.73 -3.97 15.05
C GLU A 125 10.94 -2.75 15.55
#